data_AF-A0A6I9YLR7-F1
#
_entry.id   AF-A0A6I9YLR7-F1
#
_cell.length_a   1.000
_cell.length_b   1.000
_cell.length_c   1.000
_cell.angle_alpha   90.00
_cell.angle_beta   90.00
_cell.angle_gamma   90.00
#
_symmetry.space_group_name_H-M   'P 1'
#
loop_
_entity.id
_entity.type
_entity.pdbx_description
1 polymer ?
#
loop_
_entity_poly.entity_id
_entity_poly.type
_entity_poly.pdbx_seq_one_letter_code
_entity_poly.pdbx_strand_id
1 'polypeptide(L)'
;MRRRNYVTLMDPIQEMYGNVMGCLLFIPPLIADIFWFAAVLASLGATMKVILDIQGYVAIIISACTVIFYTLLGGLYSVAYTDVVQLIFISLSLWICIPFAIMNPATENIFHTASYNISQTPWTGKI
;
A
#
# COMPACT_ATOMS: atom_id res chain seq x y z
N MET A 1 -8.25 -25.74 2.94
CA MET A 1 -8.70 -25.17 1.64
C MET A 1 -8.57 -26.16 0.49
N ARG A 2 -7.38 -26.67 0.16
CA ARG A 2 -7.16 -27.56 -1.02
C ARG A 2 -7.93 -28.89 -1.04
N ARG A 3 -8.30 -29.45 0.11
CA ARG A 3 -9.04 -30.73 0.23
C ARG A 3 -10.57 -30.59 0.16
N ARG A 4 -11.11 -29.37 0.31
CA ARG A 4 -12.55 -29.05 0.29
C ARG A 4 -12.94 -28.09 -0.84
N ASN A 5 -12.03 -27.81 -1.79
CA ASN A 5 -12.26 -26.88 -2.91
C ASN A 5 -12.80 -25.49 -2.49
N TYR A 6 -12.38 -24.99 -1.34
CA TYR A 6 -12.69 -23.62 -0.96
C TYR A 6 -11.91 -22.65 -1.85
N VAL A 7 -12.65 -21.74 -2.49
CA VAL A 7 -12.17 -20.73 -3.42
C VAL A 7 -11.90 -19.42 -2.68
N THR A 8 -12.63 -19.16 -1.60
CA THR A 8 -12.44 -17.96 -0.77
C THR A 8 -12.11 -18.32 0.68
N LEU A 9 -11.43 -17.39 1.38
CA LEU A 9 -11.13 -17.53 2.80
C LEU A 9 -12.40 -17.55 3.66
N MET A 10 -13.52 -17.01 3.14
CA MET A 10 -14.81 -16.98 3.82
C MET A 10 -15.60 -18.29 3.71
N ASP A 11 -15.33 -19.15 2.72
CA ASP A 11 -16.08 -20.41 2.53
C ASP A 11 -16.10 -21.33 3.78
N PRO A 12 -14.98 -21.57 4.50
CA PRO A 12 -15.02 -22.37 5.74
C PRO A 12 -15.78 -21.67 6.88
N ILE A 13 -15.80 -20.33 6.91
CA ILE A 13 -16.54 -19.55 7.92
C ILE A 13 -18.04 -19.61 7.63
N GLN A 14 -18.43 -19.55 6.35
CA GLN A 14 -19.79 -19.69 5.89
C GLN A 14 -20.36 -21.10 6.14
N GLU A 15 -19.53 -22.14 6.02
CA GLU A 15 -19.94 -23.52 6.33
C GLU A 15 -20.07 -23.78 7.84
N MET A 16 -19.24 -23.12 8.67
CA MET A 16 -19.30 -23.26 10.13
C MET A 16 -20.41 -22.43 10.79
N TYR A 17 -20.69 -21.22 10.29
CA TYR A 17 -21.59 -20.25 10.94
C TYR A 17 -22.86 -19.92 10.14
N GLY A 18 -23.04 -20.56 8.98
CA GLY A 18 -24.19 -20.34 8.12
C GLY A 18 -24.08 -19.08 7.25
N ASN A 19 -24.97 -19.02 6.25
CA ASN A 19 -24.90 -18.04 5.16
C ASN A 19 -25.07 -16.57 5.64
N VAL A 20 -25.85 -16.36 6.69
CA VAL A 20 -26.13 -15.02 7.24
C VAL A 20 -24.90 -14.44 7.95
N MET A 21 -24.19 -15.27 8.72
CA MET A 21 -22.97 -14.82 9.41
C MET A 21 -21.81 -14.60 8.42
N GLY A 22 -21.74 -15.40 7.35
CA GLY A 22 -20.77 -15.20 6.27
C GLY A 22 -20.91 -13.84 5.58
N CYS A 23 -22.15 -13.43 5.25
CA CYS A 23 -22.42 -12.10 4.67
C CYS A 23 -22.10 -10.96 5.65
N LEU A 24 -22.47 -11.09 6.93
CA LEU A 24 -22.18 -10.05 7.94
C LEU A 24 -20.67 -9.86 8.12
N LEU A 25 -19.90 -10.95 8.15
CA LEU A 25 -18.45 -10.93 8.31
C LEU A 25 -17.71 -10.44 7.06
N PHE A 26 -18.37 -10.36 5.89
CA PHE A 26 -17.80 -9.83 4.65
C PHE A 26 -17.86 -8.29 4.56
N ILE A 27 -18.82 -7.65 5.23
CA ILE A 27 -19.03 -6.19 5.15
C ILE A 27 -17.82 -5.40 5.68
N PRO A 28 -17.28 -5.67 6.89
CA PRO A 28 -16.14 -4.90 7.39
C PRO A 28 -14.86 -5.03 6.54
N PRO A 29 -14.45 -6.23 6.08
CA PRO A 29 -13.33 -6.37 5.16
C PRO A 29 -13.50 -5.58 3.86
N LEU A 30 -14.69 -5.63 3.24
CA LEU A 30 -14.95 -4.90 2.01
C LEU A 30 -14.82 -3.38 2.19
N ILE A 31 -15.32 -2.85 3.31
CA ILE A 31 -15.16 -1.43 3.65
C ILE A 31 -13.67 -1.11 3.87
N ALA A 32 -12.94 -1.96 4.59
CA ALA A 32 -11.52 -1.78 4.85
C ALA A 32 -10.70 -1.75 3.55
N ASP A 33 -11.01 -2.64 2.60
CA ASP A 33 -10.35 -2.65 1.29
C ASP A 33 -10.62 -1.37 0.49
N ILE A 34 -11.85 -0.85 0.50
CA ILE A 34 -12.18 0.43 -0.16
C ILE A 34 -11.36 1.60 0.45
N PHE A 35 -11.30 1.68 1.78
CA PHE A 35 -10.50 2.69 2.46
C PHE A 35 -9.00 2.54 2.16
N TRP A 36 -8.52 1.30 2.11
CA TRP A 36 -7.13 1.01 1.77
C TRP A 36 -6.78 1.50 0.36
N PHE A 37 -7.60 1.17 -0.65
CA PHE A 37 -7.38 1.67 -2.02
C PHE A 37 -7.41 3.19 -2.09
N ALA A 38 -8.35 3.84 -1.41
CA ALA A 38 -8.44 5.30 -1.37
C ALA A 38 -7.17 5.94 -0.77
N ALA A 39 -6.63 5.38 0.31
CA ALA A 39 -5.40 5.86 0.94
C ALA A 39 -4.19 5.72 0.01
N VAL A 40 -4.06 4.60 -0.71
CA VAL A 40 -2.97 4.38 -1.68
C VAL A 40 -3.05 5.39 -2.84
N LEU A 41 -4.24 5.61 -3.42
CA LEU A 41 -4.42 6.60 -4.49
C LEU A 41 -4.11 8.02 -4.00
N ALA A 42 -4.53 8.39 -2.80
CA ALA A 42 -4.24 9.69 -2.21
C ALA A 42 -2.73 9.89 -1.98
N SER A 43 -2.04 8.89 -1.46
CA SER A 43 -0.58 8.90 -1.27
C SER A 43 0.15 9.09 -2.60
N LEU A 44 -0.25 8.33 -3.63
CA LEU A 44 0.31 8.45 -4.98
C LEU A 44 0.09 9.86 -5.56
N GLY A 45 -1.12 10.40 -5.45
CA GLY A 45 -1.44 11.76 -5.87
C GLY A 45 -0.61 12.83 -5.16
N ALA A 46 -0.37 12.66 -3.85
CA ALA A 46 0.48 13.55 -3.08
C ALA A 46 1.95 13.48 -3.53
N THR A 47 2.50 12.28 -3.75
CA THR A 47 3.89 12.13 -4.24
C THR A 47 4.05 12.73 -5.63
N MET A 48 3.08 12.54 -6.53
CA MET A 48 3.16 13.07 -7.89
C MET A 48 3.08 14.59 -7.93
N LYS A 49 2.30 15.19 -7.02
CA LYS A 49 2.25 16.64 -6.83
C LYS A 49 3.61 17.19 -6.38
N VAL A 50 4.30 16.51 -5.46
CA VAL A 50 5.60 16.97 -4.95
C VAL A 50 6.71 16.83 -6.01
N ILE A 51 6.70 15.76 -6.80
CA ILE A 51 7.79 15.47 -7.74
C ILE A 51 7.60 16.20 -9.08
N LEU A 52 6.38 16.24 -9.62
CA LEU A 52 6.10 16.80 -10.96
C LEU A 52 5.39 18.15 -10.95
N ASP A 53 5.03 18.69 -9.78
CA ASP A 53 4.22 19.93 -9.61
C ASP A 53 2.87 19.90 -10.39
N ILE A 54 2.37 18.70 -10.70
CA ILE A 54 1.09 18.51 -11.38
C ILE A 54 -0.04 18.54 -10.35
N GLN A 55 -1.20 19.04 -10.77
CA GLN A 55 -2.41 19.03 -9.95
C GLN A 55 -2.79 17.59 -9.56
N GLY A 56 -2.70 17.26 -8.26
CA GLY A 56 -2.83 15.89 -7.75
C GLY A 56 -4.10 15.15 -8.17
N TYR A 57 -5.19 15.87 -8.43
CA TYR A 57 -6.44 15.30 -8.97
C TYR A 57 -6.24 14.58 -10.32
N VAL A 58 -5.47 15.17 -11.23
CA VAL A 58 -5.20 14.60 -12.55
C VAL A 58 -4.35 13.32 -12.42
N ALA A 59 -3.35 13.34 -11.53
CA ALA A 59 -2.51 12.18 -11.25
C ALA A 59 -3.33 11.00 -10.69
N ILE A 60 -4.25 11.29 -9.76
CA ILE A 60 -5.14 10.28 -9.17
C ILE A 60 -6.01 9.63 -10.26
N ILE A 61 -6.66 10.42 -11.13
CA ILE A 61 -7.51 9.86 -12.20
C ILE A 61 -6.71 8.96 -13.15
N ILE A 62 -5.55 9.43 -13.61
CA ILE A 62 -4.72 8.65 -14.55
C ILE A 62 -4.26 7.34 -13.90
N SER A 63 -3.86 7.38 -12.63
CA SER A 63 -3.46 6.19 -11.89
C SER A 63 -4.61 5.20 -11.72
N ALA A 64 -5.80 5.67 -11.34
CA ALA A 64 -7.00 4.86 -11.18
C ALA A 64 -7.40 4.18 -12.50
N CYS A 65 -7.43 4.94 -13.60
CA CYS A 65 -7.71 4.40 -14.93
C CYS A 65 -6.73 3.30 -15.31
N THR A 66 -5.43 3.52 -15.11
CA THR A 66 -4.40 2.52 -15.44
C THR A 66 -4.62 1.22 -14.66
N VAL A 67 -4.91 1.32 -13.36
CA VAL A 67 -5.20 0.16 -12.50
C VAL A 67 -6.41 -0.63 -12.98
N ILE A 68 -7.50 0.07 -13.31
CA ILE A 68 -8.72 -0.57 -13.82
C ILE A 68 -8.43 -1.29 -15.15
N PHE A 69 -7.69 -0.66 -16.06
CA PHE A 69 -7.39 -1.24 -17.37
C PHE A 69 -6.61 -2.56 -17.29
N TYR A 70 -5.48 -2.60 -16.55
CA TYR A 70 -4.69 -3.84 -16.49
C TYR A 70 -5.35 -4.94 -15.65
N THR A 71 -6.24 -4.57 -14.72
CA THR A 71 -7.02 -5.51 -13.91
C THR A 71 -8.13 -6.17 -14.73
N LEU A 72 -8.84 -5.38 -15.55
CA LEU A 72 -9.92 -5.90 -16.41
C LEU A 72 -9.39 -6.81 -17.54
N LEU A 73 -8.23 -6.49 -18.12
CA LEU A 73 -7.74 -7.17 -19.32
C LEU A 73 -7.11 -8.55 -19.08
N GLY A 74 -6.60 -8.84 -17.87
CA GLY A 74 -5.88 -10.10 -17.64
C GLY A 74 -6.37 -10.96 -16.49
N GLY A 75 -7.47 -10.60 -15.82
CA GLY A 75 -8.03 -11.36 -14.70
C GLY A 75 -7.00 -11.62 -13.58
N LEU A 76 -7.15 -12.73 -12.85
CA LEU A 76 -6.26 -13.06 -11.72
C LEU A 76 -4.79 -13.29 -12.13
N TYR A 77 -4.55 -13.71 -13.37
CA TYR A 77 -3.21 -13.95 -13.90
C TYR A 77 -2.44 -12.66 -14.21
N SER A 78 -3.11 -11.61 -14.73
CA SER A 78 -2.52 -10.27 -14.87
C SER A 78 -2.02 -9.78 -13.52
N VAL A 79 -2.89 -9.87 -12.52
CA VAL A 79 -2.64 -9.29 -11.19
C VAL A 79 -1.44 -9.96 -10.54
N ALA A 80 -1.35 -11.30 -10.62
CA ALA A 80 -0.21 -12.03 -10.10
C ALA A 80 1.12 -11.62 -10.78
N TYR A 81 1.10 -11.41 -12.11
CA TYR A 81 2.30 -11.01 -12.83
C TYR A 81 2.72 -9.57 -12.49
N THR A 82 1.75 -8.65 -12.41
CA THR A 82 2.03 -7.26 -12.02
C THR A 82 2.49 -7.15 -10.57
N ASP A 83 2.01 -8.01 -9.66
CA ASP A 83 2.46 -8.03 -8.26
C ASP A 83 3.93 -8.44 -8.13
N VAL A 84 4.37 -9.46 -8.87
CA VAL A 84 5.80 -9.85 -8.92
C VAL A 84 6.67 -8.70 -9.38
N VAL A 85 6.26 -8.02 -10.46
CA VAL A 85 6.99 -6.86 -10.98
C VAL A 85 7.01 -5.73 -9.96
N GLN A 86 5.88 -5.42 -9.33
CA GLN A 86 5.77 -4.38 -8.29
C GLN A 86 6.67 -4.66 -7.09
N LEU A 87 6.70 -5.90 -6.59
CA LEU A 87 7.56 -6.29 -5.48
C LEU A 87 9.05 -6.13 -5.81
N ILE A 88 9.46 -6.44 -7.05
CA ILE A 88 10.84 -6.22 -7.50
C ILE A 88 11.17 -4.72 -7.48
N PHE A 89 10.30 -3.88 -8.05
CA PHE A 89 10.52 -2.43 -8.06
C PHE A 89 10.59 -1.82 -6.65
N ILE A 90 9.68 -2.22 -5.74
CA ILE A 90 9.69 -1.77 -4.35
C ILE A 90 10.97 -2.20 -3.66
N SER A 91 11.39 -3.46 -3.86
CA SER A 91 12.60 -4.00 -3.25
C SER A 91 13.84 -3.23 -3.70
N LEU A 92 14.01 -3.03 -5.01
CA LEU A 92 15.16 -2.29 -5.55
C LEU A 92 15.16 -0.82 -5.11
N SER A 93 14.00 -0.16 -5.14
CA SER A 93 13.87 1.25 -4.73
C SER A 93 14.21 1.43 -3.25
N LEU A 94 13.78 0.52 -2.38
CA LEU A 94 14.11 0.55 -0.96
C LEU A 94 15.61 0.36 -0.74
N TRP A 95 16.23 -0.59 -1.44
CA TRP A 95 17.68 -0.82 -1.35
C TRP A 95 18.52 0.38 -1.80
N ILE A 96 18.03 1.18 -2.73
CA ILE A 96 18.69 2.43 -3.17
C ILE A 96 18.42 3.57 -2.18
N CYS A 97 17.22 3.62 -1.58
CA CYS A 97 16.84 4.65 -0.63
C CYS A 97 17.61 4.55 0.69
N ILE A 98 17.94 3.34 1.16
CA ILE A 98 18.70 3.10 2.39
C ILE A 98 20.09 3.80 2.39
N PRO A 99 21.00 3.57 1.42
CA PRO A 99 22.29 4.26 1.40
C PRO A 99 22.12 5.76 1.15
N PHE A 100 21.16 6.18 0.32
CA PHE A 100 20.87 7.60 0.11
C PHE A 100 20.45 8.31 1.41
N ALA A 101 19.63 7.66 2.23
CA ALA A 101 19.22 8.18 3.53
C ALA A 101 20.36 8.23 4.53
N ILE A 102 21.31 7.29 4.49
CA ILE A 102 22.49 7.27 5.38
C ILE A 102 23.56 8.29 4.95
N MET A 103 23.68 8.56 3.65
CA MET A 103 24.67 9.50 3.10
C MET A 103 24.20 10.98 3.14
N ASN A 104 22.95 11.23 3.53
CA ASN A 104 22.39 12.59 3.55
C ASN A 104 22.92 13.37 4.77
N PRO A 105 23.46 14.59 4.62
CA PRO A 105 23.95 15.41 5.73
C PRO A 105 22.88 15.78 6.77
N ALA A 106 21.58 15.56 6.48
CA ALA A 106 20.48 15.77 7.42
C ALA A 106 20.23 14.59 8.38
N THR A 107 20.91 13.45 8.21
CA THR A 107 20.77 12.27 9.09
C THR A 107 22.02 12.08 9.94
N GLU A 108 21.88 12.22 11.26
CA GLU A 108 22.95 11.86 12.19
C GLU A 108 23.03 10.33 12.36
N ASN A 109 24.23 9.82 12.64
CA ASN A 109 24.44 8.41 12.92
C ASN A 109 23.52 7.95 14.06
N ILE A 110 22.75 6.89 13.83
CA ILE A 110 21.79 6.33 14.81
C ILE A 110 22.48 6.04 16.15
N PHE A 111 23.76 5.62 16.11
CA PHE A 111 24.59 5.39 17.29
C PHE A 111 24.86 6.67 18.10
N HIS A 112 25.05 7.81 17.43
CA HIS A 112 25.30 9.10 18.05
C HIS A 112 24.00 9.66 18.69
N THR A 113 22.88 9.56 17.99
CA THR A 113 21.55 9.94 18.51
C THR A 113 21.13 9.09 19.71
N ALA A 114 21.37 7.77 19.66
CA ALA A 114 21.03 6.84 20.73
C ALA A 114 21.91 7.02 21.98
N SER A 115 23.20 7.33 21.81
CA SER A 115 24.12 7.54 22.93
C SER A 115 23.97 8.92 23.58
N TYR A 116 23.54 9.94 22.84
CA TYR A 116 23.48 11.32 23.33
C TYR A 116 22.06 11.89 23.53
N ASN A 117 20.99 11.12 23.32
CA ASN A 117 19.59 11.55 23.51
C ASN A 117 19.28 12.92 22.84
N ILE A 118 19.80 13.15 21.64
CA ILE A 118 19.60 14.40 20.92
C ILE A 118 18.25 14.33 20.20
N SER A 119 17.19 14.75 20.89
CA SER A 119 15.85 14.86 20.31
C SER A 119 15.81 16.03 19.33
N GLN A 120 15.59 15.75 18.03
CA GLN A 120 15.20 16.76 17.06
C GLN A 120 13.85 17.37 17.49
N THR A 121 13.70 18.70 17.42
CA THR A 121 12.40 19.34 17.67
C THR A 121 11.37 18.81 16.66
N PRO A 122 10.13 18.47 17.09
CA PRO A 122 9.12 17.89 16.20
C PRO A 122 8.92 18.77 14.96
N TRP A 123 8.99 18.19 13.75
CA TRP A 123 8.65 18.93 12.52
C TRP A 123 7.20 19.40 12.53
N THR A 124 6.36 18.73 13.33
CA THR A 124 4.97 19.08 13.52
C THR A 124 4.98 20.23 14.48
N GLY A 125 4.71 21.43 13.95
CA GLY A 125 4.49 22.62 14.76
C GLY A 125 3.55 22.30 15.93
N LYS A 126 3.72 23.06 17.02
CA LYS A 126 2.86 22.94 18.21
C LYS A 126 1.40 22.90 17.78
N ILE A 127 0.72 21.83 18.19
CA ILE A 127 -0.74 21.69 18.11
C ILE A 127 -1.36 22.82 18.93
#